data_AF-A0A937G5E9-F1
#
_entry.id   AF-A0A937G5E9-F1
#
_cell.length_a   1.000
_cell.length_b   1.000
_cell.length_c   1.000
_cell.angle_alpha   90.00
_cell.angle_beta   90.00
_cell.angle_gamma   90.00
#
_symmetry.space_group_name_H-M   'P 1'
#
loop_
_entity.id
_entity.type
_entity.pdbx_description
1 polymer ?
#
loop_
_entity_poly.entity_id
_entity_poly.type
_entity_poly.pdbx_seq_one_letter_code
_entity_poly.pdbx_strand_id
1 'polypeptide(L)'
;IATQDPELRKNFKGKPEHVINFMYFVAQELREIMAKLGFRSIDEMIGQTQKLRAKTGIDDYKIKGINLDKLLYKPLNGDDDRLRNTSKQNHNLDNVLDFKILKVAKLSINNKVKSSFEYNIRNTDRAVGALLSNEISKIHGEKGLPKNTLKITFNGSAGQSFGAFSVRGLNMTIYGNTNDYFGKSLSGATLVVRVPKESSIISNENIIIGNVALYGAISGEAYINGIAGERFCVRNSGAKAVVEGIGDHGCEYMTGGTVLIIGKIGRNFGAGMSGGIVYIYKVDKRSIKDFNMEMIDFEIPNIQDEDIIYEMLENHFSYTNSEVAEKILSNWENEKKNFIKVMPKEYKIALERIAKEKIDQLIQ
;
A
#
# COMPACT_ATOMS: atom_id res chain seq x y z
N ILE A 1 15.44 8.82 -25.99
CA ILE A 1 14.73 9.51 -24.89
C ILE A 1 14.25 8.50 -23.84
N ALA A 2 13.42 7.51 -24.20
CA ALA A 2 12.93 6.47 -23.28
C ALA A 2 13.79 5.19 -23.31
N THR A 3 14.94 5.20 -22.64
CA THR A 3 15.82 4.02 -22.50
C THR A 3 16.57 4.07 -21.18
N GLN A 4 16.87 2.92 -20.59
CA GLN A 4 17.70 2.79 -19.38
C GLN A 4 19.18 2.53 -19.71
N ASP A 5 19.52 2.24 -20.97
CA ASP A 5 20.88 1.99 -21.43
C ASP A 5 21.78 3.25 -21.21
N PRO A 6 22.86 3.13 -20.43
CA PRO A 6 23.76 4.26 -20.14
C PRO A 6 24.38 4.89 -21.40
N GLU A 7 24.75 4.11 -22.41
CA GLU A 7 25.37 4.61 -23.64
C GLU A 7 24.36 5.40 -24.46
N LEU A 8 23.14 4.89 -24.59
CA LEU A 8 22.07 5.61 -25.28
C LEU A 8 21.63 6.87 -24.52
N ARG A 9 21.71 6.87 -23.18
CA ARG A 9 21.38 8.04 -22.34
C ARG A 9 22.36 9.20 -22.53
N LYS A 10 23.65 8.95 -22.81
CA LYS A 10 24.65 10.01 -23.11
C LYS A 10 24.27 10.86 -24.33
N ASN A 11 23.44 10.31 -25.22
CA ASN A 11 22.95 11.01 -26.40
C ASN A 11 21.80 11.98 -26.11
N PHE A 12 21.26 12.03 -24.88
CA PHE A 12 20.21 12.97 -24.52
C PHE A 12 20.76 14.40 -24.42
N LYS A 13 20.34 15.27 -25.33
CA LYS A 13 20.70 16.70 -25.37
C LYS A 13 19.58 17.64 -24.90
N GLY A 14 18.46 17.09 -24.42
CA GLY A 14 17.35 17.89 -23.92
C GLY A 14 17.76 18.64 -22.66
N LYS A 15 17.41 19.93 -22.59
CA LYS A 15 17.65 20.76 -21.41
C LYS A 15 16.33 21.30 -20.86
N PRO A 16 16.25 21.64 -19.55
CA PRO A 16 15.05 22.26 -18.97
C PRO A 16 14.57 23.48 -19.76
N GLU A 17 15.49 24.29 -20.29
CA GLU A 17 15.18 25.51 -21.05
C GLU A 17 14.37 25.22 -22.32
N HIS A 18 14.56 24.04 -22.95
CA HIS A 18 13.78 23.67 -24.13
C HIS A 18 12.28 23.50 -23.79
N VAL A 19 11.97 22.91 -22.62
CA VAL A 19 10.59 22.75 -22.14
C VAL A 19 10.01 24.08 -21.68
N ILE A 20 10.81 24.90 -21.00
CA ILE A 20 10.41 26.24 -20.58
C ILE A 20 10.02 27.08 -21.80
N ASN A 21 10.87 27.12 -22.83
CA ASN A 21 10.60 27.88 -24.05
C ASN A 21 9.37 27.35 -24.80
N PHE A 22 9.21 26.03 -24.89
CA PHE A 22 7.99 25.42 -25.45
C PHE A 22 6.73 25.92 -24.72
N MET A 23 6.71 25.87 -23.38
CA MET A 23 5.57 26.35 -22.60
C MET A 23 5.32 27.85 -22.76
N TYR A 24 6.38 28.66 -22.89
CA TYR A 24 6.25 30.09 -23.21
C TYR A 24 5.62 30.32 -24.58
N PHE A 25 6.01 29.56 -25.60
CA PHE A 25 5.42 29.67 -26.93
C PHE A 25 3.95 29.26 -26.95
N VAL A 26 3.60 28.14 -26.30
CA VAL A 26 2.20 27.70 -26.16
C VAL A 26 1.37 28.77 -25.42
N ALA A 27 1.90 29.33 -24.33
CA ALA A 27 1.20 30.37 -23.57
C ALA A 27 1.07 31.67 -24.37
N GLN A 28 2.06 32.04 -25.18
CA GLN A 28 2.02 33.21 -26.04
C GLN A 28 0.98 33.05 -27.15
N GLU A 29 0.97 31.91 -27.86
CA GLU A 29 -0.03 31.60 -28.89
C GLU A 29 -1.45 31.61 -28.28
N LEU A 30 -1.62 31.02 -27.10
CA LEU A 30 -2.90 31.08 -26.38
C LEU A 30 -3.35 32.52 -26.11
N ARG A 31 -2.45 33.39 -25.62
CA ARG A 31 -2.77 34.81 -25.39
C ARG A 31 -3.18 35.53 -26.67
N GLU A 32 -2.52 35.23 -27.79
CA GLU A 32 -2.87 35.79 -29.10
C GLU A 32 -4.25 35.34 -29.55
N ILE A 33 -4.59 34.06 -29.36
CA ILE A 33 -5.93 33.52 -29.64
C ILE A 33 -6.97 34.17 -28.72
N MET A 34 -6.70 34.28 -27.43
CA MET A 34 -7.57 34.94 -26.46
C MET A 34 -7.87 36.39 -26.87
N ALA A 35 -6.84 37.15 -27.24
CA ALA A 35 -6.98 38.53 -27.70
C ALA A 35 -7.84 38.62 -28.98
N LYS A 36 -7.62 37.72 -29.95
CA LYS A 36 -8.45 37.63 -31.17
C LYS A 36 -9.92 37.33 -30.87
N LEU A 37 -10.21 36.56 -29.82
CA LEU A 37 -11.57 36.19 -29.42
C LEU A 37 -12.23 37.21 -28.46
N GLY A 38 -11.46 38.19 -27.99
CA GLY A 38 -11.91 39.28 -27.10
C GLY A 38 -11.86 38.94 -25.60
N PHE A 39 -11.04 37.98 -25.18
CA PHE A 39 -10.88 37.58 -23.79
C PHE A 39 -9.58 38.14 -23.19
N ARG A 40 -9.66 38.60 -21.93
CA ARG A 40 -8.50 39.11 -21.17
C ARG A 40 -7.91 38.06 -20.23
N SER A 41 -8.70 37.06 -19.86
CA SER A 41 -8.29 35.99 -18.95
C SER A 41 -8.84 34.63 -19.42
N ILE A 42 -8.19 33.54 -18.98
CA ILE A 42 -8.68 32.18 -19.24
C ILE A 42 -10.06 31.99 -18.61
N ASP A 43 -10.28 32.54 -17.42
CA ASP A 43 -11.55 32.48 -16.69
C ASP A 43 -12.74 33.00 -17.49
N GLU A 44 -12.55 34.04 -18.30
CA GLU A 44 -13.59 34.56 -19.20
C GLU A 44 -13.89 33.60 -20.37
N MET A 45 -12.89 32.80 -20.78
CA MET A 45 -12.96 31.91 -21.94
C MET A 45 -13.55 30.53 -21.61
N ILE A 46 -13.42 30.05 -20.36
CA ILE A 46 -13.94 28.75 -19.94
C ILE A 46 -15.46 28.66 -20.20
N GLY A 47 -15.89 27.57 -20.86
CA GLY A 47 -17.30 27.30 -21.13
C GLY A 47 -17.94 28.16 -22.24
N GLN A 48 -17.17 28.99 -22.95
CA GLN A 48 -17.70 29.87 -24.01
C GLN A 48 -17.84 29.14 -25.36
N THR A 49 -18.63 28.07 -25.41
CA THR A 49 -18.83 27.26 -26.63
C THR A 49 -19.39 28.05 -27.81
N GLN A 50 -20.08 29.17 -27.57
CA GLN A 50 -20.57 30.06 -28.62
C GLN A 50 -19.47 30.75 -29.44
N LYS A 51 -18.20 30.69 -28.98
CA LYS A 51 -17.03 31.16 -29.74
C LYS A 51 -16.48 30.10 -30.69
N LEU A 52 -17.02 28.88 -30.66
CA LEU A 52 -16.65 27.78 -31.53
C LEU A 52 -17.75 27.58 -32.58
N ARG A 53 -17.34 27.19 -33.79
CA ARG A 53 -18.26 26.77 -34.86
C ARG A 53 -17.69 25.57 -35.60
N ALA A 54 -18.55 24.64 -35.98
CA ALA A 54 -18.16 23.58 -36.90
C ALA A 54 -17.76 24.20 -38.25
N LYS A 55 -16.65 23.74 -38.83
CA LYS A 55 -16.25 24.14 -40.18
C LYS A 55 -17.18 23.45 -41.18
N THR A 56 -17.92 24.23 -41.97
CA THR A 56 -18.84 23.73 -43.00
C THR A 56 -18.13 23.55 -44.34
N GLY A 57 -18.70 22.74 -45.24
CA GLY A 57 -18.23 22.62 -46.63
C GLY A 57 -16.92 21.85 -46.80
N ILE A 58 -16.66 20.84 -45.97
CA ILE A 58 -15.50 19.96 -46.14
C ILE A 58 -15.91 18.77 -47.03
N ASP A 59 -15.36 18.72 -48.24
CA ASP A 59 -15.55 17.61 -49.19
C ASP A 59 -14.60 16.45 -48.87
N ASP A 60 -14.90 15.75 -47.78
CA ASP A 60 -14.30 14.46 -47.46
C ASP A 60 -15.40 13.47 -47.04
N TYR A 61 -15.50 12.38 -47.80
CA TYR A 61 -16.51 11.35 -47.62
C TYR A 61 -16.49 10.69 -46.24
N LYS A 62 -15.35 10.70 -45.53
CA LYS A 62 -15.20 10.08 -44.21
C LYS A 62 -15.75 10.92 -43.07
N ILE A 63 -15.88 12.23 -43.26
CA ILE A 63 -16.36 13.17 -42.24
C ILE A 63 -17.75 13.73 -42.56
N LYS A 64 -18.28 13.39 -43.74
CA LYS A 64 -19.64 13.69 -44.14
C LYS A 64 -20.64 13.11 -43.12
N GLY A 65 -21.40 13.99 -42.47
CA GLY A 65 -22.44 13.61 -41.50
C GLY A 65 -22.02 13.66 -40.03
N ILE A 66 -20.79 14.08 -39.70
CA ILE A 66 -20.41 14.34 -38.30
C ILE A 66 -21.24 15.52 -37.76
N ASN A 67 -22.01 15.28 -36.70
CA ASN A 67 -22.77 16.28 -35.97
C ASN A 67 -22.04 16.64 -34.67
N LEU A 68 -21.67 17.92 -34.50
CA LEU A 68 -20.97 18.46 -33.33
C LEU A 68 -21.90 19.21 -32.37
N ASP A 69 -23.21 19.20 -32.59
CA ASP A 69 -24.19 19.99 -31.83
C ASP A 69 -24.10 19.68 -30.33
N LYS A 70 -23.91 18.41 -29.96
CA LYS A 70 -23.75 18.01 -28.54
C LYS A 70 -22.48 18.57 -27.88
N LEU A 71 -21.42 18.82 -28.65
CA LEU A 71 -20.18 19.41 -28.15
C LEU A 71 -20.25 20.94 -28.08
N LEU A 72 -20.98 21.56 -29.03
CA LEU A 72 -21.16 23.00 -29.11
C LEU A 72 -22.31 23.52 -28.24
N TYR A 73 -23.21 22.62 -27.81
CA TYR A 73 -24.36 22.95 -26.99
C TYR A 73 -23.93 23.69 -25.73
N LYS A 74 -24.45 24.91 -25.58
CA LYS A 74 -24.33 25.68 -24.34
C LYS A 74 -25.64 25.54 -23.57
N PRO A 75 -25.62 24.95 -22.36
CA PRO A 75 -26.82 24.90 -21.55
C PRO A 75 -27.21 26.33 -21.14
N LEU A 76 -28.50 26.65 -21.31
CA LEU A 76 -29.08 27.92 -20.85
C LEU A 76 -29.32 27.78 -19.34
N ASN A 77 -28.31 28.10 -18.55
CA ASN A 77 -28.43 28.08 -17.10
C ASN A 77 -28.74 29.49 -16.59
N GLY A 78 -29.56 29.60 -15.54
CA GLY A 78 -29.93 30.87 -14.92
C GLY A 78 -28.71 31.63 -14.37
N ASP A 79 -28.93 32.86 -13.90
CA ASP A 79 -27.89 33.83 -13.50
C ASP A 79 -26.87 33.36 -12.44
N ASP A 80 -27.07 32.20 -11.82
CA ASP A 80 -26.26 31.68 -10.70
C ASP A 80 -25.23 30.61 -11.10
N ASP A 81 -25.19 30.16 -12.36
CA ASP A 81 -24.29 29.09 -12.78
C ASP A 81 -22.90 29.58 -13.21
N ARG A 82 -21.93 29.32 -12.35
CA ARG A 82 -20.53 29.67 -12.56
C ARG A 82 -19.90 28.71 -13.55
N LEU A 83 -19.55 29.20 -14.75
CA LEU A 83 -18.86 28.42 -15.79
C LEU A 83 -17.43 27.99 -15.43
N ARG A 84 -16.89 28.51 -14.34
CA ARG A 84 -15.54 28.23 -13.85
C ARG A 84 -15.56 27.73 -12.41
N ASN A 85 -14.48 27.08 -12.00
CA ASN A 85 -14.30 26.70 -10.61
C ASN A 85 -14.18 27.95 -9.71
N THR A 86 -14.98 28.00 -8.65
CA THR A 86 -14.98 29.10 -7.67
C THR A 86 -14.95 28.62 -6.23
N SER A 87 -14.76 27.31 -6.01
CA SER A 87 -14.84 26.70 -4.69
C SER A 87 -13.72 25.69 -4.48
N LYS A 88 -13.14 25.69 -3.28
CA LYS A 88 -12.21 24.64 -2.86
C LYS A 88 -12.98 23.41 -2.38
N GLN A 89 -12.36 22.24 -2.48
CA GLN A 89 -12.91 21.01 -1.94
C GLN A 89 -12.77 21.00 -0.41
N ASN A 90 -13.86 20.73 0.32
CA ASN A 90 -13.83 20.48 1.75
C ASN A 90 -13.89 18.96 2.01
N HIS A 91 -12.83 18.42 2.60
CA HIS A 91 -12.70 17.00 2.92
C HIS A 91 -13.18 16.64 4.34
N ASN A 92 -13.68 17.60 5.12
CA ASN A 92 -14.17 17.45 6.50
C ASN A 92 -13.14 16.78 7.43
N LEU A 93 -11.86 17.18 7.30
CA LEU A 93 -10.76 16.55 8.05
C LEU A 93 -10.65 17.04 9.50
N ASP A 94 -11.31 18.15 9.87
CA ASP A 94 -11.08 18.81 11.17
C ASP A 94 -11.36 17.92 12.39
N ASN A 95 -12.22 16.91 12.22
CA ASN A 95 -12.70 16.05 13.30
C ASN A 95 -12.13 14.62 13.27
N VAL A 96 -11.18 14.32 12.38
CA VAL A 96 -10.63 12.95 12.29
C VAL A 96 -9.76 12.62 13.50
N LEU A 97 -9.74 11.34 13.87
CA LEU A 97 -9.07 10.83 15.07
C LEU A 97 -7.57 11.20 15.12
N ASP A 98 -6.88 11.18 13.99
CA ASP A 98 -5.46 11.54 13.89
C ASP A 98 -5.16 12.93 14.46
N PHE A 99 -6.02 13.94 14.29
CA PHE A 99 -5.75 15.27 14.85
C PHE A 99 -5.81 15.26 16.38
N LYS A 100 -6.62 14.37 16.99
CA LYS A 100 -6.61 14.19 18.44
C LYS A 100 -5.30 13.56 18.89
N ILE A 101 -4.85 12.53 18.18
CA ILE A 101 -3.57 11.85 18.45
C ILE A 101 -2.39 12.82 18.28
N LEU A 102 -2.37 13.58 17.19
CA LEU A 102 -1.31 14.55 16.87
C LEU A 102 -1.14 15.61 17.97
N LYS A 103 -2.23 16.08 18.58
CA LYS A 103 -2.18 17.07 19.66
C LYS A 103 -1.36 16.57 20.86
N VAL A 104 -1.49 15.30 21.22
CA VAL A 104 -0.78 14.70 22.36
C VAL A 104 0.59 14.12 21.98
N ALA A 105 0.78 13.73 20.71
CA ALA A 105 2.02 13.11 20.22
C ALA A 105 3.16 14.10 19.94
N LYS A 106 2.95 15.42 20.09
CA LYS A 106 3.93 16.46 19.73
C LYS A 106 5.32 16.24 20.34
N LEU A 107 5.41 15.86 21.61
CA LEU A 107 6.70 15.61 22.27
C LEU A 107 7.40 14.38 21.69
N SER A 108 6.65 13.33 21.37
CA SER A 108 7.20 12.14 20.73
C SER A 108 7.68 12.42 19.31
N ILE A 109 6.92 13.21 18.56
CA ILE A 109 7.28 13.59 17.20
C ILE A 109 8.51 14.50 17.22
N ASN A 110 8.53 15.57 18.02
CA ASN A 110 9.61 16.55 17.95
C ASN A 110 10.89 16.07 18.66
N ASN A 111 10.74 15.42 19.82
CA ASN A 111 11.85 15.12 20.73
C ASN A 111 12.10 13.63 20.89
N LYS A 112 11.42 12.76 20.12
CA LYS A 112 11.57 11.29 20.17
C LYS A 112 11.28 10.70 21.56
N VAL A 113 10.45 11.38 22.35
CA VAL A 113 10.02 10.92 23.67
C VAL A 113 9.05 9.75 23.52
N LYS A 114 9.35 8.63 24.19
CA LYS A 114 8.48 7.46 24.17
C LYS A 114 7.13 7.81 24.85
N SER A 115 6.02 7.48 24.20
CA SER A 115 4.69 7.73 24.75
C SER A 115 3.70 6.64 24.33
N SER A 116 2.72 6.42 25.18
CA SER A 116 1.67 5.41 25.00
C SER A 116 0.30 6.08 25.15
N PHE A 117 -0.62 5.80 24.25
CA PHE A 117 -1.98 6.35 24.27
C PHE A 117 -3.02 5.27 23.95
N GLU A 118 -4.24 5.47 24.41
CA GLU A 118 -5.36 4.56 24.19
C GLU A 118 -6.59 5.32 23.68
N TYR A 119 -7.28 4.77 22.68
CA TYR A 119 -8.45 5.38 22.06
C TYR A 119 -9.52 4.34 21.71
N ASN A 120 -10.79 4.74 21.76
CA ASN A 120 -11.85 3.98 21.10
C ASN A 120 -11.84 4.28 19.60
N ILE A 121 -12.12 3.28 18.76
CA ILE A 121 -12.16 3.41 17.31
C ILE A 121 -13.44 2.80 16.72
N ARG A 122 -13.97 3.42 15.67
CA ARG A 122 -15.18 2.99 14.95
C ARG A 122 -14.91 2.86 13.47
N ASN A 123 -15.79 2.14 12.76
CA ASN A 123 -15.62 1.88 11.32
C ASN A 123 -15.64 3.16 10.46
N THR A 124 -16.14 4.26 11.01
CA THR A 124 -16.11 5.60 10.41
C THR A 124 -14.74 6.28 10.52
N ASP A 125 -13.90 5.85 11.47
CA ASP A 125 -12.53 6.32 11.64
C ASP A 125 -11.64 5.61 10.62
N ARG A 126 -11.47 6.26 9.46
CA ARG A 126 -10.73 5.73 8.31
C ARG A 126 -9.33 6.33 8.25
N ALA A 127 -8.41 5.58 7.66
CA ALA A 127 -7.02 6.01 7.43
C ALA A 127 -6.29 6.44 8.71
N VAL A 128 -6.66 5.88 9.87
CA VAL A 128 -6.04 6.24 11.15
C VAL A 128 -4.55 5.92 11.11
N GLY A 129 -3.73 6.90 11.48
CA GLY A 129 -2.27 6.84 11.43
C GLY A 129 -1.65 7.51 10.20
N ALA A 130 -2.41 7.80 9.13
CA ALA A 130 -1.87 8.39 7.91
C ALA A 130 -1.43 9.85 8.09
N LEU A 131 -2.23 10.68 8.76
CA LEU A 131 -1.86 12.07 9.06
C LEU A 131 -0.74 12.11 10.10
N LEU A 132 -0.80 11.24 11.11
CA LEU A 132 0.27 11.09 12.09
C LEU A 132 1.61 10.78 11.42
N SER A 133 1.60 9.87 10.45
CA SER A 133 2.79 9.45 9.70
C SER A 133 3.31 10.56 8.80
N ASN A 134 2.42 11.33 8.18
CA ASN A 134 2.80 12.51 7.40
C ASN A 134 3.57 13.54 8.24
N GLU A 135 3.09 13.83 9.44
CA GLU A 135 3.77 14.79 10.33
C GLU A 135 5.13 14.27 10.82
N ILE A 136 5.26 12.97 11.08
CA ILE A 136 6.56 12.35 11.40
C ILE A 136 7.51 12.45 10.20
N SER A 137 7.05 12.10 9.00
CA SER A 137 7.88 12.15 7.78
C SER A 137 8.32 13.55 7.41
N LYS A 138 7.48 14.57 7.62
CA LYS A 138 7.86 15.98 7.38
C LYS A 138 9.09 16.40 8.18
N ILE A 139 9.27 15.84 9.38
CA ILE A 139 10.34 16.22 10.30
C ILE A 139 11.54 15.28 10.18
N HIS A 140 11.31 13.96 10.10
CA HIS A 140 12.37 12.95 10.19
C HIS A 140 12.67 12.22 8.87
N GLY A 141 11.91 12.50 7.82
CA GLY A 141 12.03 11.81 6.53
C GLY A 141 11.86 10.30 6.66
N GLU A 142 12.61 9.56 5.85
CA GLU A 142 12.59 8.09 5.80
C GLU A 142 13.04 7.44 7.12
N LYS A 143 13.95 8.09 7.87
CA LYS A 143 14.46 7.52 9.13
C LYS A 143 13.38 7.37 10.21
N GLY A 144 12.33 8.18 10.13
CA GLY A 144 11.23 8.18 11.10
C GLY A 144 11.70 8.36 12.54
N LEU A 145 10.96 7.77 13.48
CA LEU A 145 11.29 7.75 14.91
C LEU A 145 11.98 6.41 15.28
N PRO A 146 12.71 6.36 16.41
CA PRO A 146 13.15 5.07 16.97
C PRO A 146 11.97 4.09 17.13
N LYS A 147 12.22 2.77 16.95
CA LYS A 147 11.17 1.74 17.04
C LYS A 147 10.44 1.87 18.39
N ASN A 148 9.11 1.75 18.37
CA ASN A 148 8.24 1.85 19.55
C ASN A 148 8.31 3.20 20.29
N THR A 149 8.54 4.31 19.58
CA THR A 149 8.46 5.66 20.18
C THR A 149 7.02 6.06 20.49
N LEU A 150 6.09 5.76 19.59
CA LEU A 150 4.66 6.02 19.79
C LEU A 150 3.91 4.71 19.78
N LYS A 151 3.44 4.29 20.96
CA LYS A 151 2.54 3.14 21.11
C LYS A 151 1.10 3.64 21.20
N ILE A 152 0.23 3.17 20.31
CA ILE A 152 -1.17 3.58 20.32
C ILE A 152 -2.04 2.34 20.30
N THR A 153 -2.85 2.20 21.34
CA THR A 153 -3.80 1.11 21.48
C THR A 153 -5.19 1.60 21.11
N PHE A 154 -5.90 0.81 20.33
CA PHE A 154 -7.27 1.09 19.90
C PHE A 154 -8.20 -0.03 20.36
N ASN A 155 -9.40 0.32 20.82
CA ASN A 155 -10.45 -0.65 21.14
C ASN A 155 -11.66 -0.42 20.23
N GLY A 156 -12.10 -1.47 19.53
CA GLY A 156 -13.27 -1.44 18.64
C GLY A 156 -12.96 -1.89 17.22
N SER A 157 -13.64 -1.28 16.24
CA SER A 157 -13.58 -1.69 14.84
C SER A 157 -13.02 -0.57 13.98
N ALA A 158 -11.83 -0.71 13.43
CA ALA A 158 -11.25 0.33 12.58
C ALA A 158 -11.93 0.38 11.20
N GLY A 159 -12.06 1.59 10.67
CA GLY A 159 -12.47 1.80 9.29
C GLY A 159 -11.42 1.34 8.28
N GLN A 160 -11.75 1.60 7.01
CA GLN A 160 -10.88 1.35 5.87
C GLN A 160 -9.51 2.01 6.04
N SER A 161 -8.44 1.33 5.59
CA SER A 161 -7.07 1.86 5.54
C SER A 161 -6.42 2.15 6.91
N PHE A 162 -6.80 1.43 7.98
CA PHE A 162 -6.12 1.54 9.27
C PHE A 162 -4.61 1.29 9.11
N GLY A 163 -3.78 2.19 9.63
CA GLY A 163 -2.33 2.08 9.54
C GLY A 163 -1.75 2.33 8.14
N ALA A 164 -2.53 2.92 7.22
CA ALA A 164 -2.01 3.27 5.91
C ALA A 164 -0.80 4.21 6.00
N PHE A 165 0.23 3.93 5.19
CA PHE A 165 1.47 4.70 5.12
C PHE A 165 2.22 4.82 6.45
N SER A 166 1.97 3.93 7.40
CA SER A 166 2.49 4.10 8.75
C SER A 166 4.00 3.94 8.84
N VAL A 167 4.65 4.96 9.39
CA VAL A 167 6.11 5.10 9.36
C VAL A 167 6.82 4.54 10.59
N ARG A 168 8.12 4.29 10.44
CA ARG A 168 9.00 3.80 11.49
C ARG A 168 8.85 4.58 12.80
N GLY A 169 8.68 3.81 13.88
CA GLY A 169 8.56 4.27 15.26
C GLY A 169 7.13 4.38 15.78
N LEU A 170 6.14 4.24 14.90
CA LEU A 170 4.76 3.93 15.29
C LEU A 170 4.62 2.44 15.61
N ASN A 171 3.92 2.14 16.71
CA ASN A 171 3.41 0.83 17.05
C ASN A 171 1.91 0.98 17.35
N MET A 172 1.06 0.43 16.49
CA MET A 172 -0.38 0.57 16.61
C MET A 172 -1.03 -0.79 16.79
N THR A 173 -1.67 -0.97 17.94
CA THR A 173 -2.37 -2.22 18.30
C THR A 173 -3.86 -1.96 18.35
N ILE A 174 -4.67 -2.80 17.73
CA ILE A 174 -6.12 -2.78 17.88
C ILE A 174 -6.61 -4.07 18.55
N TYR A 175 -7.37 -3.92 19.62
CA TYR A 175 -8.21 -4.97 20.19
C TYR A 175 -9.59 -4.88 19.55
N GLY A 176 -9.88 -5.82 18.65
CA GLY A 176 -11.07 -5.82 17.81
C GLY A 176 -10.73 -6.21 16.39
N ASN A 177 -11.25 -5.47 15.40
CA ASN A 177 -11.08 -5.81 13.98
C ASN A 177 -10.83 -4.58 13.10
N THR A 178 -10.45 -4.81 11.85
CA THR A 178 -10.30 -3.74 10.85
C THR A 178 -11.03 -4.10 9.56
N ASN A 179 -11.49 -3.08 8.84
CA ASN A 179 -11.96 -3.23 7.46
C ASN A 179 -10.77 -3.37 6.48
N ASP A 180 -11.03 -3.24 5.18
CA ASP A 180 -10.04 -3.45 4.12
C ASP A 180 -8.86 -2.45 4.18
N TYR A 181 -7.80 -2.80 3.45
CA TYR A 181 -6.59 -1.99 3.29
C TYR A 181 -5.81 -1.76 4.60
N PHE A 182 -5.93 -2.68 5.57
CA PHE A 182 -5.08 -2.68 6.76
C PHE A 182 -3.60 -2.59 6.37
N GLY A 183 -2.88 -1.61 6.90
CA GLY A 183 -1.46 -1.40 6.62
C GLY A 183 -1.15 -1.11 5.14
N LYS A 184 -2.09 -0.55 4.37
CA LYS A 184 -1.84 -0.14 2.97
C LYS A 184 -0.55 0.68 2.87
N SER A 185 0.37 0.23 2.04
CA SER A 185 1.67 0.87 1.82
C SER A 185 2.43 1.13 3.12
N LEU A 186 2.45 0.14 4.03
CA LEU A 186 3.20 0.20 5.29
C LEU A 186 4.66 0.61 5.03
N SER A 187 5.18 1.50 5.90
CA SER A 187 6.45 2.20 5.71
C SER A 187 7.31 2.17 6.99
N GLY A 188 7.33 1.02 7.67
CA GLY A 188 8.25 0.78 8.78
C GLY A 188 7.62 0.76 10.18
N ALA A 189 6.32 1.03 10.30
CA ALA A 189 5.59 0.86 11.56
C ALA A 189 5.39 -0.63 11.92
N THR A 190 5.06 -0.87 13.18
CA THR A 190 4.53 -2.16 13.65
C THR A 190 3.02 -2.05 13.83
N LEU A 191 2.24 -2.88 13.14
CA LEU A 191 0.79 -2.94 13.27
C LEU A 191 0.37 -4.29 13.87
N VAL A 192 -0.59 -4.25 14.79
CA VAL A 192 -1.05 -5.45 15.50
C VAL A 192 -2.57 -5.46 15.57
N VAL A 193 -3.19 -6.59 15.25
CA VAL A 193 -4.64 -6.82 15.42
C VAL A 193 -4.85 -8.03 16.32
N ARG A 194 -5.63 -7.85 17.38
CA ARG A 194 -5.86 -8.85 18.43
C ARG A 194 -7.35 -9.07 18.64
N VAL A 195 -7.74 -10.32 18.89
CA VAL A 195 -9.05 -10.63 19.45
C VAL A 195 -9.17 -9.97 20.83
N PRO A 196 -10.26 -9.24 21.15
CA PRO A 196 -10.50 -8.71 22.49
C PRO A 196 -10.54 -9.84 23.53
N LYS A 197 -10.03 -9.60 24.75
CA LYS A 197 -9.92 -10.64 25.80
C LYS A 197 -11.28 -11.20 26.22
N GLU A 198 -12.32 -10.39 26.14
CA GLU A 198 -13.70 -10.71 26.44
C GLU A 198 -14.40 -11.51 25.32
N SER A 199 -13.78 -11.65 24.16
CA SER A 199 -14.34 -12.38 23.02
C SER A 199 -14.10 -13.89 23.15
N SER A 200 -15.10 -14.69 22.84
CA SER A 200 -15.01 -16.16 22.75
C SER A 200 -14.62 -16.66 21.36
N ILE A 201 -14.22 -15.76 20.46
CA ILE A 201 -13.90 -16.09 19.06
C ILE A 201 -12.54 -16.80 18.99
N ILE A 202 -12.51 -17.90 18.23
CA ILE A 202 -11.28 -18.61 17.87
C ILE A 202 -10.62 -17.86 16.71
N SER A 203 -9.42 -17.31 16.94
CA SER A 203 -8.76 -16.40 16.00
C SER A 203 -8.52 -17.03 14.63
N ASN A 204 -7.98 -18.25 14.56
CA ASN A 204 -7.66 -18.95 13.31
C ASN A 204 -8.87 -19.54 12.57
N GLU A 205 -10.09 -19.25 13.03
CA GLU A 205 -11.34 -19.63 12.37
C GLU A 205 -12.17 -18.41 11.93
N ASN A 206 -11.74 -17.19 12.28
CA ASN A 206 -12.56 -15.98 12.11
C ASN A 206 -11.78 -14.84 11.46
N ILE A 207 -12.48 -14.12 10.58
CA ILE A 207 -11.93 -12.95 9.88
C ILE A 207 -11.81 -11.78 10.86
N ILE A 208 -10.61 -11.21 10.98
CA ILE A 208 -10.32 -10.07 11.85
C ILE A 208 -9.81 -8.84 11.09
N ILE A 209 -9.30 -9.02 9.87
CA ILE A 209 -9.00 -7.91 8.96
C ILE A 209 -9.60 -8.17 7.57
N GLY A 210 -9.98 -7.09 6.89
CA GLY A 210 -10.56 -7.14 5.55
C GLY A 210 -9.57 -7.47 4.43
N ASN A 211 -9.97 -7.13 3.21
CA ASN A 211 -9.27 -7.44 1.96
C ASN A 211 -8.08 -6.50 1.72
N VAL A 212 -7.20 -6.90 0.79
CA VAL A 212 -6.12 -6.07 0.23
C VAL A 212 -5.21 -5.45 1.30
N ALA A 213 -5.02 -6.17 2.40
CA ALA A 213 -4.14 -5.77 3.48
C ALA A 213 -2.68 -5.75 3.00
N LEU A 214 -1.90 -4.78 3.49
CA LEU A 214 -0.49 -4.56 3.17
C LEU A 214 -0.23 -4.29 1.67
N TYR A 215 -1.22 -3.72 0.98
CA TYR A 215 -1.10 -3.36 -0.43
C TYR A 215 0.12 -2.49 -0.72
N GLY A 216 1.07 -3.01 -1.49
CA GLY A 216 2.24 -2.23 -1.92
C GLY A 216 3.28 -1.96 -0.83
N ALA A 217 3.24 -2.64 0.31
CA ALA A 217 4.06 -2.28 1.48
C ALA A 217 5.58 -2.36 1.23
N ILE A 218 6.38 -1.40 1.72
CA ILE A 218 7.84 -1.31 1.45
C ILE A 218 8.71 -1.26 2.71
N SER A 219 8.14 -1.39 3.90
CA SER A 219 8.82 -1.90 5.11
C SER A 219 7.84 -1.96 6.28
N GLY A 220 8.25 -2.54 7.40
CA GLY A 220 7.44 -2.60 8.62
C GLY A 220 7.00 -4.02 8.94
N GLU A 221 6.26 -4.14 10.03
CA GLU A 221 5.86 -5.42 10.62
C GLU A 221 4.34 -5.43 10.87
N ALA A 222 3.69 -6.55 10.59
CA ALA A 222 2.27 -6.74 10.85
C ALA A 222 2.01 -8.09 11.54
N TYR A 223 1.27 -8.07 12.64
CA TYR A 223 0.93 -9.28 13.41
C TYR A 223 -0.59 -9.36 13.58
N ILE A 224 -1.21 -10.36 12.95
CA ILE A 224 -2.66 -10.47 12.81
C ILE A 224 -3.14 -11.75 13.49
N ASN A 225 -3.74 -11.61 14.67
CA ASN A 225 -4.33 -12.73 15.41
C ASN A 225 -5.74 -13.02 14.88
N GLY A 226 -5.77 -13.56 13.66
CA GLY A 226 -6.96 -14.07 13.00
C GLY A 226 -6.79 -14.19 11.48
N ILE A 227 -7.90 -14.40 10.77
CA ILE A 227 -7.93 -14.56 9.32
C ILE A 227 -7.98 -13.17 8.65
N ALA A 228 -7.16 -12.99 7.61
CA ALA A 228 -7.28 -11.87 6.68
C ALA A 228 -8.18 -12.20 5.50
N GLY A 229 -8.81 -11.20 4.92
CA GLY A 229 -9.59 -11.35 3.69
C GLY A 229 -8.74 -11.70 2.46
N GLU A 230 -9.32 -11.47 1.28
CA GLU A 230 -8.68 -11.72 0.00
C GLU A 230 -7.52 -10.75 -0.28
N ARG A 231 -6.61 -11.15 -1.17
CA ARG A 231 -5.47 -10.32 -1.64
C ARG A 231 -4.56 -9.81 -0.52
N PHE A 232 -4.41 -10.61 0.53
CA PHE A 232 -3.46 -10.32 1.60
C PHE A 232 -2.04 -10.21 1.02
N CYS A 233 -1.29 -9.16 1.39
CA CYS A 233 0.06 -8.87 0.89
C CYS A 233 0.17 -8.69 -0.64
N VAL A 234 -0.91 -8.27 -1.30
CA VAL A 234 -0.85 -7.95 -2.73
C VAL A 234 0.17 -6.83 -2.99
N ARG A 235 1.10 -7.06 -3.92
CA ARG A 235 2.23 -6.15 -4.20
C ARG A 235 3.12 -5.81 -3.01
N ASN A 236 3.17 -6.65 -1.97
CA ASN A 236 4.14 -6.45 -0.89
C ASN A 236 5.56 -6.45 -1.47
N SER A 237 6.33 -5.42 -1.13
CA SER A 237 7.67 -5.13 -1.64
C SER A 237 8.72 -5.12 -0.54
N GLY A 238 8.36 -5.35 0.73
CA GLY A 238 9.33 -5.28 1.83
C GLY A 238 8.82 -5.41 3.26
N ALA A 239 7.51 -5.52 3.50
CA ALA A 239 7.00 -5.71 4.86
C ALA A 239 7.12 -7.17 5.33
N LYS A 240 7.27 -7.33 6.64
CA LYS A 240 7.17 -8.61 7.35
C LYS A 240 5.74 -8.77 7.90
N ALA A 241 5.12 -9.93 7.74
CA ALA A 241 3.77 -10.15 8.25
C ALA A 241 3.58 -11.57 8.80
N VAL A 242 2.80 -11.70 9.89
CA VAL A 242 2.33 -12.97 10.44
C VAL A 242 0.81 -12.96 10.54
N VAL A 243 0.15 -14.00 10.04
CA VAL A 243 -1.31 -14.10 9.99
C VAL A 243 -1.79 -15.55 10.20
N GLU A 244 -2.97 -15.73 10.79
CA GLU A 244 -3.53 -17.04 11.16
C GLU A 244 -4.47 -17.62 10.10
N GLY A 245 -4.48 -17.04 8.91
CA GLY A 245 -5.20 -17.53 7.74
C GLY A 245 -5.48 -16.40 6.77
N ILE A 246 -5.69 -16.72 5.50
CA ILE A 246 -5.97 -15.74 4.46
C ILE A 246 -7.02 -16.24 3.47
N GLY A 247 -7.72 -15.32 2.82
CA GLY A 247 -8.60 -15.60 1.68
C GLY A 247 -7.84 -15.87 0.37
N ASP A 248 -8.56 -15.77 -0.75
CA ASP A 248 -8.01 -16.00 -2.09
C ASP A 248 -6.98 -14.93 -2.50
N HIS A 249 -6.12 -15.26 -3.46
CA HIS A 249 -5.15 -14.35 -4.08
C HIS A 249 -4.09 -13.81 -3.10
N GLY A 250 -3.73 -14.60 -2.08
CA GLY A 250 -2.64 -14.27 -1.16
C GLY A 250 -1.31 -14.06 -1.87
N CYS A 251 -0.57 -13.03 -1.45
CA CYS A 251 0.76 -12.66 -1.97
C CYS A 251 0.81 -12.42 -3.49
N GLU A 252 -0.33 -12.07 -4.10
CA GLU A 252 -0.42 -11.73 -5.52
C GLU A 252 0.50 -10.55 -5.86
N TYR A 253 1.29 -10.66 -6.93
CA TYR A 253 2.25 -9.63 -7.36
C TYR A 253 3.28 -9.19 -6.29
N MET A 254 3.52 -9.99 -5.25
CA MET A 254 4.54 -9.70 -4.24
C MET A 254 5.94 -9.70 -4.87
N THR A 255 6.72 -8.67 -4.57
CA THR A 255 8.07 -8.42 -5.11
C THR A 255 9.15 -8.38 -4.03
N GLY A 256 8.78 -8.44 -2.74
CA GLY A 256 9.71 -8.43 -1.62
C GLY A 256 9.01 -8.57 -0.27
N GLY A 257 9.80 -8.73 0.79
CA GLY A 257 9.30 -8.95 2.16
C GLY A 257 9.22 -10.43 2.56
N THR A 258 8.74 -10.67 3.78
CA THR A 258 8.65 -12.01 4.38
C THR A 258 7.28 -12.21 5.01
N VAL A 259 6.55 -13.24 4.60
CA VAL A 259 5.19 -13.50 5.10
C VAL A 259 5.13 -14.87 5.74
N LEU A 260 4.60 -14.96 6.96
CA LEU A 260 4.37 -16.20 7.68
C LEU A 260 2.87 -16.41 7.85
N ILE A 261 2.35 -17.53 7.35
CA ILE A 261 0.94 -17.89 7.44
C ILE A 261 0.82 -19.14 8.31
N ILE A 262 0.22 -19.01 9.48
CA ILE A 262 0.02 -20.09 10.45
C ILE A 262 -1.40 -20.67 10.41
N GLY A 263 -2.00 -20.67 9.22
CA GLY A 263 -3.40 -21.06 9.00
C GLY A 263 -3.70 -21.49 7.57
N LYS A 264 -4.99 -21.46 7.23
CA LYS A 264 -5.49 -21.79 5.88
C LYS A 264 -5.14 -20.69 4.88
N ILE A 265 -4.99 -21.07 3.62
CA ILE A 265 -4.86 -20.16 2.49
C ILE A 265 -6.03 -20.36 1.54
N GLY A 266 -6.43 -19.30 0.83
CA GLY A 266 -7.35 -19.40 -0.29
C GLY A 266 -6.65 -19.77 -1.60
N ARG A 267 -7.42 -19.74 -2.69
CA ARG A 267 -7.01 -20.15 -4.04
C ARG A 267 -6.09 -19.13 -4.71
N ASN A 268 -5.43 -19.56 -5.78
CA ASN A 268 -4.59 -18.72 -6.65
C ASN A 268 -3.49 -17.97 -5.86
N PHE A 269 -2.95 -18.61 -4.82
CA PHE A 269 -1.87 -18.07 -4.00
C PHE A 269 -0.60 -17.85 -4.83
N GLY A 270 0.05 -16.70 -4.65
CA GLY A 270 1.34 -16.38 -5.27
C GLY A 270 1.29 -16.03 -6.77
N ALA A 271 0.10 -15.77 -7.32
CA ALA A 271 -0.03 -15.36 -8.72
C ALA A 271 0.77 -14.08 -9.00
N GLY A 272 1.65 -14.12 -10.01
CA GLY A 272 2.52 -12.99 -10.36
C GLY A 272 3.55 -12.61 -9.29
N MET A 273 3.76 -13.44 -8.26
CA MET A 273 4.78 -13.21 -7.24
C MET A 273 6.17 -13.35 -7.88
N SER A 274 6.95 -12.26 -7.87
CA SER A 274 8.27 -12.16 -8.51
C SER A 274 9.42 -11.88 -7.54
N GLY A 275 9.13 -11.62 -6.27
CA GLY A 275 10.15 -11.58 -5.22
C GLY A 275 9.58 -11.75 -3.80
N GLY A 276 10.49 -11.92 -2.83
CA GLY A 276 10.15 -12.16 -1.42
C GLY A 276 10.01 -13.64 -1.07
N ILE A 277 9.74 -13.93 0.22
CA ILE A 277 9.67 -15.28 0.77
C ILE A 277 8.38 -15.44 1.59
N VAL A 278 7.67 -16.55 1.40
CA VAL A 278 6.50 -16.89 2.21
C VAL A 278 6.72 -18.25 2.88
N TYR A 279 6.46 -18.33 4.18
CA TYR A 279 6.41 -19.58 4.93
C TYR A 279 4.96 -19.89 5.30
N ILE A 280 4.53 -21.13 5.11
CA ILE A 280 3.14 -21.52 5.33
C ILE A 280 3.08 -22.80 6.18
N TYR A 281 2.50 -22.72 7.38
CA TYR A 281 2.33 -23.85 8.33
C TYR A 281 1.18 -24.78 7.96
N LYS A 282 1.47 -26.06 7.74
CA LYS A 282 0.52 -27.04 7.19
C LYS A 282 -0.53 -27.45 8.23
N VAL A 283 -1.70 -26.81 8.18
CA VAL A 283 -2.86 -27.14 9.04
C VAL A 283 -3.72 -28.28 8.48
N ASP A 284 -3.79 -28.45 7.16
CA ASP A 284 -4.61 -29.47 6.46
C ASP A 284 -3.87 -30.08 5.25
N LYS A 285 -4.48 -31.09 4.59
CA LYS A 285 -4.04 -31.57 3.26
C LYS A 285 -4.23 -30.46 2.21
N ARG A 286 -3.22 -29.61 2.02
CA ARG A 286 -3.20 -28.60 0.95
C ARG A 286 -3.28 -29.23 -0.42
N SER A 287 -4.06 -28.64 -1.31
CA SER A 287 -4.01 -28.99 -2.73
C SER A 287 -3.00 -28.11 -3.43
N ILE A 288 -2.18 -28.68 -4.31
CA ILE A 288 -1.36 -27.86 -5.21
C ILE A 288 -2.21 -26.93 -6.08
N LYS A 289 -3.51 -27.22 -6.22
CA LYS A 289 -4.50 -26.39 -6.94
C LYS A 289 -4.79 -25.05 -6.26
N ASP A 290 -4.45 -24.89 -4.97
CA ASP A 290 -4.62 -23.63 -4.26
C ASP A 290 -3.54 -22.60 -4.64
N PHE A 291 -2.49 -23.05 -5.32
CA PHE A 291 -1.33 -22.24 -5.72
C PHE A 291 -1.31 -21.96 -7.22
N ASN A 292 -0.83 -20.77 -7.59
CA ASN A 292 -0.48 -20.45 -8.96
C ASN A 292 1.00 -20.74 -9.20
N MET A 293 1.29 -21.88 -9.83
CA MET A 293 2.65 -22.40 -10.01
C MET A 293 3.42 -21.78 -11.20
N GLU A 294 2.89 -20.74 -11.84
CA GLU A 294 3.53 -20.09 -12.99
C GLU A 294 4.93 -19.58 -12.62
N MET A 295 5.04 -18.80 -11.55
CA MET A 295 6.28 -18.13 -11.14
C MET A 295 6.91 -18.66 -9.85
N ILE A 296 6.13 -19.34 -9.00
CA ILE A 296 6.59 -19.81 -7.68
C ILE A 296 7.01 -21.28 -7.68
N ASP A 297 7.80 -21.66 -6.68
CA ASP A 297 8.14 -23.04 -6.37
C ASP A 297 8.11 -23.31 -4.86
N PHE A 298 8.12 -24.58 -4.49
CA PHE A 298 8.14 -25.03 -3.10
C PHE A 298 9.51 -25.53 -2.68
N GLU A 299 9.90 -25.19 -1.46
CA GLU A 299 11.10 -25.70 -0.82
C GLU A 299 10.81 -26.15 0.62
N ILE A 300 11.67 -27.03 1.11
CA ILE A 300 11.76 -27.34 2.53
C ILE A 300 12.58 -26.22 3.18
N PRO A 301 12.07 -25.54 4.23
CA PRO A 301 12.85 -24.57 4.99
C PRO A 301 14.20 -25.16 5.44
N ASN A 302 15.29 -24.43 5.22
CA ASN A 302 16.59 -24.78 5.79
C ASN A 302 16.75 -24.22 7.21
N ILE A 303 17.90 -24.42 7.85
CA ILE A 303 18.16 -23.96 9.23
C ILE A 303 18.00 -22.43 9.38
N GLN A 304 18.43 -21.63 8.40
CA GLN A 304 18.26 -20.18 8.44
C GLN A 304 16.80 -19.78 8.27
N ASP A 305 16.05 -20.51 7.43
CA ASP A 305 14.61 -20.33 7.31
C ASP A 305 13.89 -20.70 8.63
N GLU A 306 14.32 -21.77 9.31
CA GLU A 306 13.80 -22.17 10.64
C GLU A 306 13.99 -21.05 11.67
N ASP A 307 15.17 -20.43 11.74
CA ASP A 307 15.45 -19.31 12.65
C ASP A 307 14.54 -18.10 12.36
N ILE A 308 14.32 -17.76 11.08
CA ILE A 308 13.43 -16.67 10.67
C ILE A 308 11.98 -16.98 11.06
N ILE A 309 11.52 -18.20 10.82
CA ILE A 309 10.16 -18.62 11.18
C ILE A 309 9.97 -18.53 12.69
N TYR A 310 10.93 -19.02 13.48
CA TYR A 310 10.89 -18.97 14.93
C TYR A 310 10.81 -17.53 15.45
N GLU A 311 11.67 -16.63 14.96
CA GLU A 311 11.64 -15.20 15.33
C GLU A 311 10.29 -14.55 14.98
N MET A 312 9.72 -14.87 13.81
CA MET A 312 8.42 -14.34 13.40
C MET A 312 7.29 -14.87 14.27
N LEU A 313 7.30 -16.16 14.64
CA LEU A 313 6.34 -16.77 15.56
C LEU A 313 6.43 -16.17 16.96
N GLU A 314 7.65 -16.03 17.50
CA GLU A 314 7.88 -15.47 18.83
C GLU A 314 7.39 -14.02 18.90
N ASN A 315 7.70 -13.22 17.89
CA ASN A 315 7.17 -11.86 17.79
C ASN A 315 5.64 -11.86 17.69
N HIS A 316 5.05 -12.74 16.88
CA HIS A 316 3.59 -12.86 16.76
C HIS A 316 2.96 -13.18 18.11
N PHE A 317 3.49 -14.17 18.84
CA PHE A 317 3.05 -14.50 20.18
C PHE A 317 3.20 -13.32 21.14
N SER A 318 4.35 -12.65 21.16
CA SER A 318 4.63 -11.49 22.03
C SER A 318 3.69 -10.31 21.78
N TYR A 319 3.38 -10.01 20.51
CA TYR A 319 2.48 -8.92 20.16
C TYR A 319 0.99 -9.27 20.34
N THR A 320 0.61 -10.54 20.13
CA THR A 320 -0.82 -10.92 20.02
C THR A 320 -1.35 -11.84 21.10
N ASN A 321 -0.48 -12.53 21.84
CA ASN A 321 -0.80 -13.69 22.67
C ASN A 321 -1.59 -14.77 21.89
N SER A 322 -1.20 -15.02 20.64
CA SER A 322 -1.82 -16.05 19.79
C SER A 322 -1.63 -17.45 20.37
N GLU A 323 -2.74 -18.12 20.70
CA GLU A 323 -2.74 -19.53 21.13
C GLU A 323 -2.19 -20.47 20.04
N VAL A 324 -2.37 -20.12 18.76
CA VAL A 324 -1.84 -20.91 17.64
C VAL A 324 -0.32 -20.83 17.61
N ALA A 325 0.25 -19.64 17.74
CA ALA A 325 1.70 -19.50 17.82
C ALA A 325 2.27 -20.16 19.08
N GLU A 326 1.60 -20.04 20.23
CA GLU A 326 2.01 -20.71 21.46
C GLU A 326 2.09 -22.23 21.30
N LYS A 327 1.07 -22.84 20.68
CA LYS A 327 1.04 -24.29 20.41
C LYS A 327 2.18 -24.72 19.50
N ILE A 328 2.46 -23.95 18.43
CA ILE A 328 3.56 -24.24 17.50
C ILE A 328 4.91 -24.12 18.22
N LEU A 329 5.13 -23.04 18.97
CA LEU A 329 6.38 -22.78 19.70
C LEU A 329 6.64 -23.84 20.79
N SER A 330 5.60 -24.28 21.49
CA SER A 330 5.70 -25.27 22.56
C SER A 330 6.19 -26.65 22.09
N ASN A 331 6.04 -26.96 20.79
CA ASN A 331 6.44 -28.23 20.18
C ASN A 331 7.34 -28.00 18.94
N TRP A 332 8.14 -26.94 18.96
CA TRP A 332 8.86 -26.43 17.79
C TRP A 332 9.64 -27.49 16.99
N GLU A 333 10.40 -28.37 17.66
CA GLU A 333 11.23 -29.39 16.98
C GLU A 333 10.44 -30.36 16.08
N ASN A 334 9.17 -30.58 16.42
CA ASN A 334 8.27 -31.37 15.60
C ASN A 334 7.53 -30.49 14.59
N GLU A 335 7.06 -29.33 15.03
CA GLU A 335 6.21 -28.46 14.20
C GLU A 335 6.95 -27.76 13.06
N LYS A 336 8.26 -27.52 13.19
CA LYS A 336 9.06 -26.90 12.13
C LYS A 336 9.04 -27.68 10.82
N LYS A 337 8.84 -29.00 10.88
CA LYS A 337 8.73 -29.90 9.72
C LYS A 337 7.42 -29.71 8.94
N ASN A 338 6.44 -29.02 9.53
CA ASN A 338 5.15 -28.73 8.91
C ASN A 338 5.15 -27.43 8.11
N PHE A 339 6.27 -26.70 8.06
CA PHE A 339 6.40 -25.51 7.22
C PHE A 339 6.86 -25.87 5.81
N ILE A 340 6.30 -25.15 4.84
CA ILE A 340 6.85 -25.07 3.49
C ILE A 340 7.32 -23.64 3.25
N LYS A 341 8.35 -23.51 2.42
CA LYS A 341 8.81 -22.25 1.86
C LYS A 341 8.26 -22.10 0.45
N VAL A 342 7.73 -20.94 0.14
CA VAL A 342 7.23 -20.56 -1.19
C VAL A 342 8.01 -19.34 -1.64
N MET A 343 8.66 -19.44 -2.80
CA MET A 343 9.40 -18.32 -3.39
C MET A 343 9.42 -18.37 -4.92
N PRO A 344 9.63 -17.23 -5.60
CA PRO A 344 9.70 -17.20 -7.06
C PRO A 344 10.97 -17.84 -7.61
N LYS A 345 10.83 -18.56 -8.73
CA LYS A 345 11.93 -19.30 -9.39
C LYS A 345 13.07 -18.36 -9.82
N GLU A 346 12.75 -17.25 -10.48
CA GLU A 346 13.77 -16.29 -10.92
C GLU A 346 14.44 -15.57 -9.75
N TYR A 347 13.67 -15.27 -8.70
CA TYR A 347 14.20 -14.65 -7.49
C TYR A 347 15.21 -15.56 -6.79
N LYS A 348 14.93 -16.87 -6.74
CA LYS A 348 15.87 -17.88 -6.25
C LYS A 348 17.18 -17.85 -7.02
N ILE A 349 17.11 -17.92 -8.35
CA ILE A 349 18.31 -17.90 -9.22
C ILE A 349 19.12 -16.62 -8.98
N ALA A 350 18.45 -15.48 -8.83
CA ALA A 350 19.10 -14.21 -8.51
C ALA A 350 19.82 -14.25 -7.15
N LEU A 351 19.19 -14.80 -6.10
CA LEU A 351 19.80 -14.94 -4.78
C LEU A 351 21.01 -15.87 -4.79
N GLU A 352 20.93 -17.01 -5.47
CA GLU A 352 22.04 -17.96 -5.62
C GLU A 352 23.22 -17.31 -6.35
N ARG A 353 22.95 -16.55 -7.41
CA ARG A 353 23.97 -15.80 -8.14
C ARG A 353 24.64 -14.74 -7.25
N ILE A 354 23.86 -13.95 -6.51
CA ILE A 354 24.38 -12.95 -5.57
C ILE A 354 25.23 -13.61 -4.47
N ALA A 355 24.80 -14.76 -3.95
CA ALA A 355 25.55 -15.49 -2.93
C ALA A 355 26.88 -15.99 -3.48
N LYS A 356 26.90 -16.53 -4.71
CA LYS A 356 28.12 -16.95 -5.39
C LYS A 356 29.07 -15.79 -5.65
N GLU A 357 28.56 -14.67 -6.18
CA GLU A 357 29.36 -13.46 -6.43
C GLU A 357 30.01 -12.93 -5.14
N LYS A 358 29.30 -12.98 -3.99
CA LYS A 358 29.87 -12.63 -2.68
C LYS A 358 30.95 -13.59 -2.20
N ILE A 359 30.77 -14.89 -2.43
CA ILE A 359 31.80 -15.90 -2.09
C ILE A 359 33.05 -15.67 -2.94
N ASP A 360 32.89 -15.45 -4.25
CA ASP A 360 34.00 -15.19 -5.17
C ASP A 360 34.76 -13.91 -4.78
N GLN A 361 34.06 -12.86 -4.32
CA GLN A 361 34.66 -11.63 -3.78
C GLN A 361 35.42 -11.82 -2.47
N LEU A 362 35.05 -12.80 -1.64
CA LEU A 362 35.73 -13.09 -0.37
C LEU A 362 36.96 -13.99 -0.55
N ILE A 363 37.03 -14.72 -1.67
CA ILE A 363 38.14 -15.62 -2.02
C ILE A 363 39.27 -14.86 -2.76
N GLN A 364 38.93 -13.75 -3.43
CA GLN A 364 39.89 -12.78 -3.99
C GLN A 364 40.43 -11.85 -2.90
#